data_AF-A0A8S0ZN66-F1
#
_entry.id   AF-A0A8S0ZN66-F1
#
_cell.length_a   1.000
_cell.length_b   1.000
_cell.length_c   1.000
_cell.angle_alpha   90.00
_cell.angle_beta   90.00
_cell.angle_gamma   90.00
#
_symmetry.space_group_name_H-M   'P 1'
#
loop_
_entity.id
_entity.type
_entity.pdbx_description
1 polymer ?
#
loop_
_entity_poly.entity_id
_entity_poly.type
_entity_poly.pdbx_seq_one_letter_code
_entity_poly.pdbx_strand_id
1 'polypeptide(L)'
;MILLWILYFFAFVTHLSARSQSPEDHSRGCKKINGLCVKECEEGTYNYTPGCGPITPEATCNNPYPVPQNVKKCDYSECYCDPPTVRDRRSGKCMTREKCPLPLLA
;
A
#
# COMPACT_ATOMS: atom_id res chain seq x y z
N MET A 1 -19.70 -46.01 23.97
CA MET A 1 -18.30 -45.54 24.08
C MET A 1 -17.79 -44.91 22.79
N ILE A 2 -18.01 -45.49 21.59
CA ILE A 2 -17.51 -44.95 20.31
C ILE A 2 -18.05 -43.54 19.97
N LEU A 3 -19.32 -43.27 20.29
CA LEU A 3 -19.95 -41.95 20.03
C LEU A 3 -19.24 -40.80 20.78
N LEU A 4 -18.74 -41.05 21.98
CA LEU A 4 -18.05 -40.04 22.80
C LEU A 4 -16.67 -39.69 22.23
N TRP A 5 -15.98 -40.65 21.62
CA TRP A 5 -14.69 -40.43 20.96
C TRP A 5 -14.83 -39.65 19.66
N ILE A 6 -15.91 -39.90 18.90
CA ILE A 6 -16.24 -39.16 17.68
C ILE A 6 -16.49 -37.68 18.01
N LEU A 7 -17.29 -37.41 19.04
CA LEU A 7 -17.57 -36.04 19.50
C LEU A 7 -16.29 -35.30 19.95
N TYR A 8 -15.39 -35.99 20.63
CA TYR A 8 -14.10 -35.43 21.07
C TYR A 8 -13.18 -35.10 19.89
N PHE A 9 -13.15 -35.98 18.88
CA PHE A 9 -12.37 -35.76 17.65
C PHE A 9 -12.89 -34.54 16.87
N PHE A 10 -14.21 -34.41 16.71
CA PHE A 10 -14.81 -33.24 16.06
C PHE A 10 -14.54 -31.94 16.83
N ALA A 11 -14.59 -31.95 18.16
CA ALA A 11 -14.27 -30.79 18.99
C ALA A 11 -12.78 -30.37 18.92
N PHE A 12 -11.87 -31.34 18.75
CA PHE A 12 -10.45 -31.07 18.58
C PHE A 12 -10.14 -30.47 17.19
N VAL A 13 -10.79 -30.95 16.14
CA VAL A 13 -10.64 -30.45 14.77
C VAL A 13 -11.20 -29.02 14.61
N THR A 14 -12.27 -28.68 15.31
CA THR A 14 -12.85 -27.32 15.29
C THR A 14 -12.01 -26.30 16.07
N HIS A 15 -11.30 -26.71 17.12
CA HIS A 15 -10.42 -25.81 17.88
C HIS A 15 -9.10 -25.47 17.18
N LEU A 16 -8.54 -26.37 16.35
CA LEU A 16 -7.32 -26.08 15.59
C LEU A 16 -7.52 -25.17 14.38
N SER A 17 -8.77 -24.86 14.01
CA SER A 17 -9.09 -24.04 12.84
C SER A 17 -9.21 -22.54 13.12
N ALA A 18 -8.91 -22.09 14.35
CA ALA A 18 -8.70 -20.67 14.65
C ALA A 18 -7.36 -20.19 14.07
N ARG A 19 -7.21 -20.31 12.76
CA ARG A 19 -6.14 -19.69 11.99
C ARG A 19 -6.41 -18.20 12.05
N SER A 20 -5.60 -17.50 12.84
CA SER A 20 -5.51 -16.04 12.84
C SER A 20 -5.38 -15.56 11.40
N GLN A 21 -6.47 -15.09 10.81
CA GLN A 21 -6.40 -14.21 9.65
C GLN A 21 -5.80 -12.91 10.20
N SER A 22 -4.47 -12.83 10.17
CA SER A 22 -3.79 -11.55 10.27
C SER A 22 -4.46 -10.64 9.25
N PRO A 23 -4.92 -9.44 9.65
CA PRO A 23 -5.48 -8.48 8.69
C PRO A 23 -4.50 -8.40 7.53
N GLU A 24 -5.03 -8.48 6.30
CA GLU A 24 -4.26 -8.40 5.07
C GLU A 24 -3.27 -7.25 5.20
N ASP A 25 -2.02 -7.60 5.49
CA ASP A 25 -0.91 -6.67 5.52
C ASP A 25 -0.67 -6.35 4.06
N HIS A 26 -1.44 -5.37 3.56
CA HIS A 26 -1.18 -4.72 2.29
C HIS A 26 0.26 -4.24 2.42
N SER A 27 1.19 -5.04 1.92
CA SER A 27 2.61 -4.75 2.04
C SER A 27 2.80 -3.39 1.39
N ARG A 28 3.00 -2.36 2.23
CA ARG A 28 3.32 -0.98 1.84
C ARG A 28 4.52 -0.93 0.88
N GLY A 29 5.23 -2.06 0.77
CA GLY A 29 6.43 -2.20 0.01
C GLY A 29 7.57 -1.50 0.71
N CYS A 30 8.71 -1.48 0.05
CA CYS A 30 9.87 -0.83 0.59
C CYS A 30 10.76 -0.29 -0.51
N LYS A 31 11.44 0.80 -0.17
CA LYS A 31 12.48 1.41 -0.96
C LYS A 31 13.62 0.40 -1.12
N LYS A 32 13.87 -0.01 -2.36
CA LYS A 32 14.96 -0.91 -2.71
C LYS A 32 16.19 -0.13 -3.14
N ILE A 33 17.37 -0.59 -2.75
CA ILE A 33 18.66 -0.15 -3.30
C ILE A 33 19.39 -1.42 -3.72
N ASN A 34 19.77 -1.52 -5.00
CA ASN A 34 20.37 -2.74 -5.58
C ASN A 34 19.54 -4.02 -5.32
N GLY A 35 18.21 -3.91 -5.31
CA GLY A 35 17.28 -5.03 -5.07
C GLY A 35 17.06 -5.39 -3.60
N LEU A 36 17.83 -4.81 -2.68
CA LEU A 36 17.67 -5.00 -1.24
C LEU A 36 16.72 -3.95 -0.65
N CYS A 37 15.81 -4.40 0.21
CA CYS A 37 14.89 -3.55 0.96
C CYS A 37 15.68 -2.74 2.01
N VAL A 38 15.77 -1.42 1.84
CA VAL A 38 16.54 -0.55 2.75
C VAL A 38 15.63 0.17 3.74
N LYS A 39 14.42 0.55 3.32
CA LYS A 39 13.47 1.25 4.19
C LYS A 39 12.04 0.94 3.76
N GLU A 40 11.18 0.61 4.71
CA GLU A 40 9.74 0.49 4.48
C GLU A 40 9.14 1.83 4.06
N CYS A 41 8.11 1.75 3.22
CA CYS A 41 7.34 2.92 2.86
C CYS A 41 6.53 3.43 4.06
N GLU A 42 6.38 4.75 4.14
CA GLU A 42 5.65 5.42 5.22
C GLU A 42 4.18 5.00 5.21
N GLU A 43 3.49 5.13 6.35
CA GLU A 43 2.05 4.85 6.41
C GLU A 43 1.29 5.73 5.42
N GLY A 44 0.34 5.12 4.70
CA GLY A 44 -0.41 5.77 3.62
C GLY A 44 0.38 5.90 2.32
N THR A 45 1.50 5.18 2.19
CA THR A 45 2.23 5.05 0.93
C THR A 45 2.45 3.60 0.54
N TYR A 46 2.52 3.37 -0.76
CA TYR A 46 2.81 2.08 -1.37
C TYR A 46 3.97 2.17 -2.36
N ASN A 47 4.66 1.05 -2.55
CA ASN A 47 5.66 0.87 -3.60
C ASN A 47 5.03 0.14 -4.79
N TYR A 48 5.21 0.65 -6.01
CA TYR A 48 4.75 -0.10 -7.19
C TYR A 48 5.58 -1.38 -7.38
N THR A 49 4.89 -2.47 -7.69
CA THR A 49 5.49 -3.77 -8.01
C THR A 49 6.45 -3.65 -9.22
N PRO A 50 7.49 -4.50 -9.29
CA PRO A 50 8.49 -4.43 -10.36
C PRO A 50 7.86 -4.81 -11.71
N GLY A 51 7.86 -3.86 -12.65
CA GLY A 51 7.49 -4.10 -14.05
C GLY A 51 7.50 -2.81 -14.86
N CYS A 52 8.21 -2.77 -15.99
CA CYS A 52 8.31 -1.56 -16.81
C CYS A 52 6.98 -1.23 -17.52
N GLY A 53 6.23 -0.25 -17.02
CA GLY A 53 4.96 0.18 -17.60
C GLY A 53 4.89 1.68 -17.89
N PRO A 54 3.89 2.13 -18.68
CA PRO A 54 3.54 3.55 -18.72
C PRO A 54 3.24 4.04 -17.31
N ILE A 55 3.82 5.18 -16.94
CA ILE A 55 3.68 5.75 -15.61
C ILE A 55 2.51 6.74 -15.56
N THR A 56 1.65 6.59 -14.57
CA THR A 56 0.79 7.68 -14.11
C THR A 56 1.56 8.43 -13.02
N PRO A 57 1.84 9.73 -13.19
CA PRO A 57 2.48 10.52 -12.14
C PRO A 57 1.69 10.45 -10.83
N GLU A 58 2.37 10.67 -9.71
CA GLU A 58 1.71 10.75 -8.42
C GLU A 58 0.71 11.92 -8.37
N ALA A 59 -0.46 11.68 -7.78
CA ALA A 59 -1.46 12.71 -7.55
C ALA A 59 -0.93 13.71 -6.51
N THR A 60 -1.05 15.00 -6.81
CA THR A 60 -0.59 16.08 -5.91
C THR A 60 -1.72 17.06 -5.63
N CYS A 61 -1.57 17.89 -4.60
CA CYS A 61 -2.55 18.95 -4.31
C CYS A 61 -2.82 19.88 -5.51
N ASN A 62 -1.80 20.14 -6.34
CA ASN A 62 -1.92 21.01 -7.52
C ASN A 62 -2.45 20.26 -8.75
N ASN A 63 -2.24 18.94 -8.82
CA ASN A 63 -2.73 18.09 -9.90
C ASN A 63 -3.26 16.77 -9.32
N PRO A 64 -4.52 16.74 -8.86
CA PRO A 64 -5.10 15.58 -8.18
C PRO A 64 -5.49 14.45 -9.13
N TYR A 65 -5.61 14.74 -10.44
CA TYR A 65 -5.97 13.75 -11.46
C TYR A 65 -4.90 13.70 -12.55
N PRO A 66 -3.70 13.17 -12.23
CA PRO A 66 -2.62 13.05 -13.20
C PRO A 66 -3.00 12.08 -14.31
N VAL A 67 -2.62 12.44 -15.54
CA VAL A 67 -2.89 11.63 -16.73
C VAL A 67 -1.74 10.66 -16.95
N PRO A 68 -2.00 9.40 -17.37
CA PRO A 68 -0.95 8.46 -17.74
C PRO A 68 -0.04 9.05 -18.82
N GLN A 69 1.27 8.90 -18.64
CA GLN A 69 2.28 9.31 -19.60
C GLN A 69 2.84 8.09 -20.35
N ASN A 70 3.19 8.29 -21.61
CA ASN A 70 3.84 7.26 -22.45
C ASN A 70 5.31 7.01 -22.08
N VAL A 71 5.74 7.47 -20.90
CA VAL A 71 7.09 7.25 -20.39
C VAL A 71 7.10 5.93 -19.61
N LYS A 72 8.02 5.03 -19.97
CA LYS A 72 8.21 3.78 -19.23
C LYS A 72 9.19 4.03 -18.08
N LYS A 73 8.75 3.84 -16.84
CA LYS A 73 9.64 3.82 -15.66
C LYS A 73 9.87 2.36 -15.27
N CYS A 74 11.12 1.99 -15.01
CA CYS A 74 11.49 0.64 -14.54
C CYS A 74 12.04 0.64 -13.12
N ASP A 75 12.30 1.83 -12.56
CA ASP A 75 12.80 2.01 -11.21
C ASP A 75 11.64 2.44 -10.30
N TYR A 76 11.09 1.49 -9.56
CA TYR A 76 10.00 1.73 -8.62
C TYR A 76 10.49 1.79 -7.18
N SER A 77 11.73 2.22 -6.95
CA SER A 77 12.28 2.36 -5.59
C SER A 77 11.66 3.52 -4.78
N GLU A 78 10.60 4.14 -5.28
CA GLU A 78 9.90 5.26 -4.64
C GLU A 78 8.60 4.80 -3.98
N CYS A 79 8.20 5.50 -2.92
CA CYS A 79 6.93 5.28 -2.22
C CYS A 79 5.93 6.35 -2.67
N TYR A 80 4.73 5.94 -3.05
CA TYR A 80 3.68 6.78 -3.63
C TYR A 80 2.46 6.79 -2.71
N CYS A 81 1.71 7.88 -2.65
CA CYS A 81 0.53 8.01 -1.80
C CYS A 81 -0.58 7.04 -2.20
N ASP A 82 -1.18 6.36 -1.22
CA ASP A 82 -2.32 5.46 -1.44
C ASP A 82 -3.53 6.24 -1.98
N PRO A 83 -4.22 5.77 -3.03
CA PRO A 83 -5.51 6.32 -3.42
C PRO A 83 -6.51 6.24 -2.25
N PRO A 84 -7.34 7.28 -1.99
CA PRO A 84 -7.58 8.49 -2.78
C PRO A 84 -6.78 9.73 -2.32
N THR A 85 -5.66 9.53 -1.63
CA THR A 85 -4.86 10.63 -1.09
C THR A 85 -3.97 11.28 -2.14
N VAL A 86 -3.57 12.52 -1.90
CA VAL A 86 -2.68 13.30 -2.75
C VAL A 86 -1.44 13.74 -1.96
N ARG A 87 -0.30 13.84 -2.64
CA ARG A 87 0.94 14.34 -2.07
C ARG A 87 0.91 15.86 -1.99
N ASP A 88 1.06 16.41 -0.80
CA ASP A 88 1.43 17.81 -0.63
C ASP A 88 2.94 17.95 -0.80
N ARG A 89 3.38 18.68 -1.84
CA ARG A 89 4.80 18.90 -2.09
C ARG A 89 5.49 19.74 -1.02
N ARG A 90 4.73 20.54 -0.25
CA ARG A 90 5.30 21.40 0.78
C ARG A 90 5.67 20.61 2.04
N SER A 91 4.78 19.74 2.50
CA SER A 91 5.03 18.89 3.68
C SER A 91 5.65 17.54 3.35
N GLY A 92 5.58 17.09 2.09
CA GLY A 92 5.98 15.75 1.66
C GLY A 92 5.00 14.64 2.08
N LYS A 93 3.90 15.01 2.75
CA LYS A 93 2.93 14.05 3.31
C LYS A 93 1.80 13.75 2.34
N CYS A 94 1.27 12.54 2.45
CA CYS A 94 0.01 12.15 1.83
C CYS A 94 -1.15 12.66 2.67
N MET A 95 -2.09 13.34 2.04
CA MET A 95 -3.27 13.90 2.70
C MET A 95 -4.47 13.84 1.77
N THR A 96 -5.66 14.03 2.33
CA THR A 96 -6.88 14.07 1.52
C THR A 96 -7.00 15.39 0.75
N ARG A 97 -7.80 15.34 -0.33
CA ARG A 97 -8.33 16.47 -1.11
C ARG A 97 -8.41 17.79 -0.35
N GLU A 98 -9.22 17.70 0.70
CA GLU A 98 -9.80 18.80 1.43
C GLU A 98 -8.79 19.47 2.36
N LYS A 99 -7.69 18.77 2.66
CA LYS A 99 -6.62 19.24 3.55
C LYS A 99 -5.46 19.86 2.80
N CYS A 100 -5.52 19.90 1.47
CA CYS A 100 -4.50 20.56 0.67
C CYS A 100 -4.39 22.04 1.04
N PRO A 101 -3.16 22.56 1.20
CA PRO A 101 -2.98 23.99 1.42
C PRO A 101 -3.56 24.76 0.25
N LEU A 102 -4.27 25.85 0.54
CA LEU A 102 -4.74 26.75 -0.50
C LEU A 102 -3.53 27.22 -1.33
N PRO A 103 -3.65 27.30 -2.66
CA PRO A 103 -2.60 27.87 -3.49
C PRO A 103 -2.37 29.30 -3.01
N LEU A 104 -1.18 29.57 -2.48
CA LEU A 104 -0.72 30.94 -2.28
C LEU A 104 -0.61 31.52 -3.70
N LEU A 105 -1.57 32.36 -4.08
CA LEU A 105 -1.42 33.28 -5.20
C LEU A 105 -0.13 34.07 -4.93
N ALA A 106 0.93 33.73 -5.66
CA ALA A 106 2.18 34.47 -5.72
C ALA A 106 2.36 34.96 -7.15
#